data_AF-A0A2H6HF97-F1
#
_entry.id   AF-A0A2H6HF97-F1
#
_cell.length_a   1.000
_cell.length_b   1.000
_cell.length_c   1.000
_cell.angle_alpha   90.00
_cell.angle_beta   90.00
_cell.angle_gamma   90.00
#
_symmetry.space_group_name_H-M   'P 1'
#
loop_
_entity.id
_entity.type
_entity.pdbx_description
1 polymer ?
#
loop_
_entity_poly.entity_id
_entity_poly.type
_entity_poly.pdbx_seq_one_letter_code
_entity_poly.pdbx_strand_id
1 'polypeptide(L)'
;MPVRRVRRVIRKIDPWTVFKVALIFNAIAALIFALGVWVMWSILDQRGIPQSISEVFSAVDVVYTPDGDLYMTIVRYLAIIWTVMATAAMTLGAIVYNLISDIVGGIELTVLEETYDPDPQPSRFAKIRAATFKPAAKQSQ
;
A
#
# COMPACT_ATOMS: atom_id res chain seq x y z
N MET A 1 -10.49 22.53 -19.29
CA MET A 1 -10.11 23.10 -17.98
C MET A 1 -8.61 23.35 -17.94
N PRO A 2 -8.14 24.48 -17.37
CA PRO A 2 -6.70 24.73 -17.21
C PRO A 2 -6.10 23.76 -16.18
N VAL A 3 -5.02 23.07 -16.58
CA VAL A 3 -4.27 22.15 -15.70
C VAL A 3 -3.07 22.89 -15.13
N ARG A 4 -2.99 23.01 -13.80
CA ARG A 4 -1.87 23.64 -13.11
C ARG A 4 -0.89 22.55 -12.67
N ARG A 5 0.36 22.68 -13.11
CA ARG A 5 1.44 21.79 -12.70
C ARG A 5 2.06 22.30 -11.41
N VAL A 6 2.08 21.45 -10.39
CA VAL A 6 2.62 21.79 -9.07
C VAL A 6 3.66 20.76 -8.67
N ARG A 7 4.88 21.22 -8.41
CA ARG A 7 5.98 20.37 -7.92
C ARG A 7 5.89 20.24 -6.40
N ARG A 8 6.01 19.01 -5.90
CA ARG A 8 6.01 18.66 -4.47
C ARG A 8 7.17 17.69 -4.22
N VAL A 9 7.77 17.70 -3.04
CA VAL A 9 8.88 16.80 -2.70
C VAL A 9 8.53 16.03 -1.44
N ILE A 10 8.65 14.70 -1.48
CA ILE A 10 8.48 13.85 -0.30
C ILE A 10 9.81 13.75 0.43
N ARG A 11 9.91 14.42 1.59
CA ARG A 11 11.12 14.43 2.42
C ARG A 11 11.06 13.52 3.65
N LYS A 12 9.86 13.19 4.13
CA LYS A 12 9.69 12.30 5.28
C LYS A 12 8.49 11.39 5.06
N ILE A 13 8.68 10.12 5.39
CA ILE A 13 7.67 9.08 5.44
C ILE A 13 7.45 8.73 6.91
N ASP A 14 6.21 8.71 7.38
CA ASP A 14 5.87 8.34 8.74
C ASP A 14 6.03 6.81 8.96
N PRO A 15 7.01 6.36 9.78
CA PRO A 15 7.25 4.94 9.99
C PRO A 15 6.06 4.20 10.61
N TRP A 16 5.24 4.90 11.39
CA TRP A 16 4.06 4.31 12.01
C TRP A 16 3.01 3.91 10.98
N THR A 17 2.81 4.77 9.98
CA THR A 17 1.93 4.46 8.86
C THR A 17 2.50 3.32 8.01
N VAL A 18 3.81 3.32 7.75
CA VAL A 18 4.47 2.22 7.01
C VAL A 18 4.33 0.89 7.74
N PHE A 19 4.52 0.87 9.06
CA PHE A 19 4.33 -0.34 9.87
C PHE A 19 2.94 -0.94 9.68
N LYS A 20 1.88 -0.12 9.79
CA LYS A 20 0.49 -0.59 9.63
C LYS A 20 0.22 -1.14 8.23
N VAL A 21 0.63 -0.41 7.20
CA VAL A 21 0.41 -0.81 5.80
C VAL A 21 1.20 -2.07 5.48
N ALA A 22 2.47 -2.12 5.87
CA ALA A 22 3.36 -3.26 5.66
C ALA A 22 2.86 -4.50 6.41
N LEU A 23 2.34 -4.36 7.63
CA LEU A 23 1.80 -5.49 8.40
C LEU A 23 0.63 -6.14 7.66
N ILE A 24 -0.33 -5.34 7.18
CA ILE A 24 -1.50 -5.84 6.44
C ILE A 24 -1.07 -6.44 5.11
N PHE A 25 -0.22 -5.76 4.36
CA PHE A 25 0.28 -6.22 3.07
C PHE A 25 1.02 -7.57 3.20
N ASN A 26 1.96 -7.66 4.13
CA ASN A 26 2.75 -8.89 4.32
C ASN A 26 1.89 -10.03 4.88
N ALA A 27 0.92 -9.75 5.75
CA ALA A 27 -0.01 -10.78 6.24
C ALA A 27 -0.84 -11.37 5.09
N ILE A 28 -1.36 -10.52 4.19
CA ILE A 28 -2.09 -10.97 3.00
C ILE A 28 -1.17 -11.78 2.07
N ALA A 29 0.05 -11.30 1.81
CA ALA A 29 1.01 -12.01 0.98
C ALA A 29 1.38 -13.39 1.56
N ALA A 30 1.63 -13.46 2.87
CA ALA A 30 1.94 -14.70 3.57
C ALA A 30 0.76 -15.67 3.57
N LEU A 31 -0.47 -15.16 3.69
CA LEU A 31 -1.68 -15.96 3.60
C LEU A 31 -1.87 -16.55 2.19
N ILE A 32 -1.72 -15.74 1.14
CA ILE A 32 -1.82 -16.21 -0.25
C ILE A 32 -0.77 -17.30 -0.52
N PHE A 33 0.46 -17.10 -0.04
CA PHE A 33 1.53 -18.09 -0.18
C PHE A 33 1.20 -19.39 0.57
N ALA A 34 0.77 -19.32 1.83
CA ALA A 34 0.40 -20.49 2.62
C ALA A 34 -0.77 -21.26 1.99
N LEU A 35 -1.78 -20.55 1.49
CA LEU A 35 -2.89 -21.15 0.73
C LEU A 35 -2.41 -21.82 -0.55
N GLY A 36 -1.47 -21.18 -1.28
CA GLY A 36 -0.85 -21.78 -2.47
C GLY A 36 -0.15 -23.11 -2.15
N VAL A 37 0.62 -23.15 -1.05
CA VAL A 37 1.27 -24.38 -0.58
C VAL A 37 0.25 -25.43 -0.14
N TRP A 38 -0.84 -25.02 0.52
CA TRP A 38 -1.91 -25.93 0.93
C TRP A 38 -2.62 -26.58 -0.27
N VAL A 39 -2.98 -25.78 -1.27
CA VAL A 39 -3.58 -26.28 -2.52
C VAL A 39 -2.60 -27.20 -3.24
N MET A 40 -1.32 -26.80 -3.35
CA MET A 40 -0.27 -27.62 -3.94
C MET A 40 -0.16 -28.99 -3.24
N TRP A 41 -0.10 -28.99 -1.91
CA TRP A 41 -0.03 -30.22 -1.11
C TRP A 41 -1.25 -31.12 -1.32
N SER A 42 -2.46 -30.54 -1.32
CA SER A 42 -3.70 -31.30 -1.53
C SER A 42 -3.69 -32.05 -2.87
N ILE A 43 -3.17 -31.43 -3.93
CA ILE A 43 -3.07 -32.07 -5.25
C ILE A 43 -2.02 -33.20 -5.22
N LEU A 44 -0.88 -33.00 -4.56
CA LEU A 44 0.17 -34.01 -4.45
C LEU A 44 -0.30 -35.26 -3.69
N ASP A 45 -1.02 -35.04 -2.59
CA ASP A 45 -1.57 -36.12 -1.76
C ASP A 45 -2.62 -36.93 -2.53
N GLN A 46 -3.52 -36.26 -3.27
CA GLN A 46 -4.47 -36.93 -4.16
C GLN A 46 -3.81 -37.79 -5.23
N ARG A 47 -2.57 -37.47 -5.64
CA ARG A 47 -1.81 -38.23 -6.64
C ARG A 47 -0.97 -39.36 -6.05
N GLY A 48 -0.93 -39.51 -4.73
CA GLY A 48 -0.12 -40.54 -4.08
C GLY A 48 1.39 -40.30 -4.15
N ILE A 49 1.82 -39.09 -4.55
CA ILE A 49 3.24 -38.76 -4.74
C ILE A 49 4.04 -38.91 -3.43
N PRO A 50 3.56 -38.44 -2.26
CA PRO A 50 4.29 -38.62 -1.00
C PRO A 50 4.55 -40.08 -0.65
N GLN A 51 3.60 -40.97 -0.95
CA GLN A 51 3.67 -42.40 -0.69
C GLN A 51 4.70 -43.06 -1.61
N SER A 52 4.70 -42.73 -2.91
CA SER A 52 5.74 -43.22 -3.85
C SER A 52 7.15 -42.81 -3.44
N ILE A 53 7.32 -41.62 -2.85
CA ILE A 53 8.61 -41.16 -2.33
C ILE A 53 9.02 -41.98 -1.10
N SER A 54 8.08 -42.24 -0.19
CA SER A 54 8.31 -43.09 1.00
C SER A 54 8.77 -44.50 0.63
N GLU A 55 8.17 -45.11 -0.40
CA GLU A 55 8.57 -46.44 -0.90
C GLU A 55 10.02 -46.47 -1.39
N VAL A 56 10.47 -45.43 -2.11
CA VAL A 56 11.85 -45.31 -2.58
C VAL A 56 12.84 -45.17 -1.42
N PHE A 57 12.50 -44.38 -0.39
CA PHE A 57 13.35 -44.23 0.79
C PHE A 57 13.42 -45.51 1.63
N SER A 58 12.30 -46.22 1.74
CA SER A 58 12.25 -47.51 2.41
C SER A 58 13.13 -48.56 1.72
N ALA A 59 13.34 -48.46 0.41
CA ALA A 59 14.24 -49.36 -0.33
C ALA A 59 15.74 -49.15 0.03
N VAL A 60 16.09 -48.03 0.67
CA VAL A 60 17.44 -47.68 1.13
C VAL A 60 17.52 -47.72 2.67
N ASP A 61 16.56 -48.36 3.33
CA ASP A 61 16.46 -48.48 4.78
C ASP A 61 16.37 -47.11 5.52
N VAL A 62 15.85 -46.08 4.83
CA VAL A 62 15.59 -44.75 5.39
C VAL A 62 14.10 -44.63 5.73
N VAL A 63 13.78 -44.42 7.00
CA VAL A 63 12.40 -44.19 7.44
C VAL A 63 11.99 -42.76 7.10
N TYR A 64 11.13 -42.62 6.09
CA TYR A 64 10.50 -41.34 5.72
C TYR A 64 8.98 -41.49 5.72
N THR A 65 8.33 -40.83 6.69
CA THR A 65 6.87 -40.76 6.78
C THR A 65 6.41 -39.36 6.37
N PRO A 66 5.70 -39.21 5.24
CA PRO A 66 5.15 -37.92 4.85
C PRO A 66 4.02 -37.51 5.79
N ASP A 67 4.28 -36.54 6.66
CA ASP A 67 3.30 -35.98 7.60
C ASP A 67 2.83 -34.59 7.13
N GLY A 68 1.70 -34.57 6.42
CA GLY A 68 1.11 -33.35 5.89
C GLY A 68 0.74 -32.31 6.95
N ASP A 69 0.36 -32.73 8.16
CA ASP A 69 -0.04 -31.82 9.23
C ASP A 69 1.17 -31.11 9.85
N LEU A 70 2.26 -31.86 10.04
CA LEU A 70 3.54 -31.31 10.47
C LEU A 70 4.07 -30.29 9.45
N TYR A 71 4.03 -30.61 8.14
CA TYR A 71 4.47 -29.68 7.10
C TYR A 71 3.61 -28.41 7.06
N MET A 72 2.28 -28.53 7.20
CA MET A 72 1.39 -27.38 7.23
C MET A 72 1.61 -26.50 8.46
N THR A 73 1.93 -27.12 9.60
CA THR A 73 2.31 -26.41 10.82
C THR A 73 3.60 -25.62 10.63
N ILE A 74 4.62 -26.21 10.00
CA ILE A 74 5.89 -25.52 9.68
C ILE A 74 5.62 -24.32 8.75
N VAL A 75 4.83 -24.51 7.69
CA VAL A 75 4.47 -23.44 6.74
C VAL A 75 3.76 -22.29 7.45
N ARG A 76 2.84 -22.58 8.38
CA ARG A 76 2.15 -21.56 9.19
C ARG A 76 3.14 -20.74 10.02
N TYR A 77 4.08 -21.39 10.72
CA TYR A 77 5.08 -20.67 11.50
C TYR A 77 6.03 -19.84 10.62
N LEU A 78 6.47 -20.39 9.49
CA LEU A 78 7.29 -19.67 8.53
C LEU A 78 6.55 -18.46 7.96
N ALA A 79 5.25 -18.57 7.66
CA ALA A 79 4.43 -17.46 7.19
C ALA A 79 4.34 -16.32 8.23
N ILE A 80 4.20 -16.66 9.51
CA ILE A 80 4.20 -15.67 10.61
C ILE A 80 5.56 -14.99 10.71
N ILE A 81 6.65 -15.76 10.73
CA ILE A 81 8.02 -15.22 10.81
C ILE A 81 8.30 -14.30 9.63
N TRP A 82 7.95 -14.75 8.41
CA TRP A 82 8.08 -13.96 7.20
C TRP A 82 7.33 -12.63 7.31
N THR A 83 6.08 -12.67 7.75
CA THR A 83 5.24 -11.47 7.91
C THR A 83 5.89 -10.45 8.82
N VAL A 84 6.40 -10.89 9.99
CA VAL A 84 7.05 -10.02 10.96
C VAL A 84 8.37 -9.47 10.41
N MET A 85 9.21 -10.34 9.83
CA MET A 85 10.52 -9.96 9.28
C MET A 85 10.40 -8.96 8.12
N ALA A 86 9.49 -9.22 7.18
CA ALA A 86 9.27 -8.33 6.03
C ALA A 86 8.66 -6.98 6.45
N THR A 87 7.76 -6.99 7.44
CA THR A 87 7.20 -5.75 8.01
C THR A 87 8.29 -4.92 8.70
N ALA A 88 9.16 -5.56 9.48
CA ALA A 88 10.29 -4.91 10.11
C ALA A 88 11.24 -4.32 9.05
N ALA A 89 11.58 -5.09 8.01
CA ALA A 89 12.43 -4.62 6.92
C ALA A 89 11.84 -3.41 6.18
N MET A 90 10.54 -3.40 5.87
CA MET A 90 9.87 -2.26 5.25
C MET A 90 9.85 -1.02 6.14
N THR A 91 9.56 -1.20 7.44
CA THR A 91 9.53 -0.10 8.41
C THR A 91 10.93 0.52 8.59
N LEU A 92 11.96 -0.33 8.68
CA LEU A 92 13.36 0.11 8.70
C LEU A 92 13.74 0.82 7.39
N GLY A 93 13.28 0.32 6.25
CA GLY A 93 13.47 0.97 4.95
C GLY A 93 12.91 2.40 4.92
N ALA A 94 11.76 2.64 5.55
CA ALA A 94 11.20 3.99 5.69
C ALA A 94 12.05 4.91 6.58
N ILE A 95 12.61 4.39 7.67
CA ILE A 95 13.52 5.13 8.52
C ILE A 95 14.80 5.48 7.75
N VAL A 96 15.38 4.52 7.03
CA VAL A 96 16.58 4.73 6.20
C VAL A 96 16.30 5.74 5.09
N TYR A 97 15.14 5.67 4.43
CA TYR A 97 14.72 6.67 3.45
C TYR A 97 14.73 8.07 4.04
N ASN A 98 14.14 8.25 5.23
CA ASN A 98 14.09 9.55 5.90
C ASN A 98 15.49 10.12 6.18
N LEU A 99 16.46 9.26 6.53
CA LEU A 99 17.84 9.68 6.77
C LEU A 99 18.54 10.10 5.46
N ILE A 100 18.32 9.36 4.38
CA ILE A 100 18.92 9.65 3.08
C ILE A 100 18.29 10.91 2.46
N SER A 101 16.97 11.08 2.59
CA SER A 101 16.25 12.22 2.02
C SER A 101 16.61 13.54 2.67
N ASP A 102 17.03 13.54 3.94
CA ASP A 102 17.55 14.73 4.61
C ASP A 102 18.89 15.20 3.99
N ILE A 103 19.66 14.29 3.36
CA ILE A 103 20.94 14.60 2.67
C ILE A 103 20.73 14.92 1.19
N VAL A 104 19.94 14.10 0.48
CA VAL A 104 19.80 14.16 -0.99
C VAL A 104 18.68 15.12 -1.42
N GLY A 105 17.75 15.45 -0.53
CA GLY A 105 16.62 16.36 -0.80
C GLY A 105 15.27 15.68 -1.06
N GLY A 106 15.24 14.34 -1.19
CA GLY A 106 14.01 13.54 -1.32
C GLY A 106 13.55 13.27 -2.76
N ILE A 107 12.35 12.70 -2.91
CA ILE A 107 11.75 12.38 -4.21
C ILE A 107 10.81 13.50 -4.67
N GLU A 108 11.04 14.07 -5.85
CA GLU A 108 10.17 15.09 -6.47
C GLU A 108 8.99 14.45 -7.22
N LEU A 109 7.79 14.94 -6.94
CA LEU A 109 6.53 14.58 -7.55
C LEU A 109 5.91 15.78 -8.27
N THR A 110 5.49 15.59 -9.51
CA THR A 110 4.72 16.59 -10.26
C THR A 110 3.24 16.25 -10.15
N VAL A 111 2.49 17.05 -9.40
CA VAL A 111 1.04 16.95 -9.26
C VAL A 111 0.38 17.81 -10.33
N LEU A 112 -0.60 17.25 -11.03
CA LEU A 112 -1.44 17.98 -11.98
C LEU A 112 -2.73 18.33 -11.25
N GLU A 113 -2.85 19.57 -10.80
CA GLU A 113 -4.07 20.07 -10.16
C GLU A 113 -4.99 20.65 -11.23
N GLU A 114 -6.22 20.18 -11.31
CA GLU A 114 -7.26 20.86 -12.09
C GLU A 114 -7.68 22.11 -11.32
N THR A 115 -7.35 23.28 -11.86
CA THR A 115 -7.74 24.53 -11.19
C THR A 115 -9.23 24.72 -11.43
N TYR A 116 -10.03 24.50 -10.40
CA TYR A 116 -11.40 25.00 -10.35
C TYR A 116 -11.31 26.53 -10.25
N ASP A 117 -11.54 27.22 -11.36
CA ASP A 117 -11.76 28.66 -11.37
C ASP A 117 -13.25 28.87 -11.05
N PRO A 118 -13.63 29.22 -9.79
CA PRO A 118 -15.02 29.50 -9.49
C PRO A 118 -15.44 30.69 -10.34
N ASP A 119 -16.46 30.49 -11.18
CA ASP A 119 -17.10 31.54 -11.98
C ASP A 119 -17.25 32.79 -11.08
N PRO A 120 -16.70 33.97 -11.47
CA PRO A 120 -16.61 35.12 -10.59
C PRO A 120 -18.00 35.56 -10.15
N GLN A 121 -18.44 35.04 -9.00
CA GLN A 121 -19.70 35.47 -8.41
C GLN A 121 -19.51 36.93 -8.02
N PRO A 122 -20.31 37.86 -8.56
CA PRO A 122 -20.26 39.25 -8.13
C PRO A 122 -20.44 39.25 -6.61
N SER A 123 -19.39 39.70 -5.92
CA SER A 123 -19.38 39.73 -4.46
C SER A 123 -20.67 40.40 -4.02
N ARG A 124 -21.36 39.82 -3.02
CA ARG A 124 -22.61 40.40 -2.50
C ARG A 124 -22.43 41.88 -2.15
N PHE A 125 -21.21 42.24 -1.73
CA PHE A 125 -20.77 43.60 -1.47
C PHE A 125 -20.75 44.50 -2.72
N ALA A 126 -20.31 44.00 -3.88
CA ALA A 126 -20.39 44.74 -5.15
C ALA A 126 -21.85 45.02 -5.54
N LYS A 127 -22.76 44.06 -5.36
CA LYS A 127 -24.21 44.27 -5.62
C LYS A 127 -24.83 45.30 -4.68
N ILE A 128 -24.50 45.24 -3.38
CA ILE A 128 -25.02 46.18 -2.38
C ILE A 128 -24.53 47.61 -2.69
N ARG A 129 -23.23 47.77 -2.99
CA ARG A 129 -22.65 49.09 -3.30
C ARG A 129 -23.23 49.69 -4.59
N ALA A 130 -23.50 48.86 -5.59
CA ALA A 130 -24.19 49.28 -6.81
C ALA A 130 -25.67 49.63 -6.58
N ALA A 131 -26.36 48.95 -5.67
CA ALA A 131 -27.74 49.26 -5.31
C ALA A 131 -27.87 50.55 -4.48
N THR A 132 -26.89 50.85 -3.63
CA THR A 132 -26.85 52.10 -2.85
C THR A 132 -26.50 53.31 -3.73
N PHE A 133 -25.70 53.13 -4.78
CA PHE A 133 -25.35 54.20 -5.72
C PHE A 133 -26.31 54.23 -6.91
N LYS A 134 -27.58 54.54 -6.66
CA LYS A 134 -28.52 54.93 -7.73
C LYS A 134 -28.53 56.46 -7.80
N PRO A 135 -27.82 57.12 -8.73
CA PRO A 135 -27.83 58.56 -8.82
C PRO A 135 -29.26 58.99 -9.21
N ALA A 136 -29.84 59.90 -8.43
CA ALA A 136 -31.11 60.53 -8.75
C ALA A 136 -30.92 61.33 -10.05
N ALA A 137 -31.29 60.71 -11.17
CA ALA A 137 -31.27 61.36 -12.46
C ALA A 137 -32.27 62.53 -12.45
N LYS A 138 -31.76 63.71 -12.77
CA LYS A 138 -32.46 64.87 -13.37
C LYS A 138 -33.92 65.03 -12.96
N GLN A 139 -34.16 65.93 -12.02
CA GLN A 139 -35.32 66.82 -12.14
C GLN A 139 -34.78 68.21 -12.48
N SER A 140 -34.66 68.43 -13.78
CA SER A 140 -34.66 69.75 -14.39
C SER A 140 -36.04 70.37 -14.19
N GLN A 141 -36.11 71.46 -13.45
CA GLN A 141 -36.90 72.65 -13.76
C GLN A 141 -36.42 73.80 -12.88
#